data_AF-A0A6S6UB75-F1
#
_entry.id   AF-A0A6S6UB75-F1
#
_cell.length_a   1.000
_cell.length_b   1.000
_cell.length_c   1.000
_cell.angle_alpha   90.00
_cell.angle_beta   90.00
_cell.angle_gamma   90.00
#
_symmetry.space_group_name_H-M   'P 1'
#
loop_
_entity.id
_entity.type
_entity.pdbx_description
1 polymer ?
#
loop_
_entity_poly.entity_id
_entity_poly.type
_entity_poly.pdbx_seq_one_letter_code
_entity_poly.pdbx_strand_id
1 'polypeptide(L)'
;MILASNLDEVYRVCDPDKPLSADDERYIDLSEVRGTKVLATKIARRISRCDSSQCHQQLITGHRGCGKSTELLRLKKELEQQQFFVVYIDTEELLDLVDLDYLDVMLSIAKQTEEELRRAGIFLSETLLGDISDWFAEKITESTQNTGISGTLKTEAEAGTKIPFFASLMAKLTAEIKTASSRKTTTRQKLKQEQAVFTARLNNLLLDARHKVQARNHKDLVLIVDGLEKMHYETLSDGQSTHNRLFVQHAEQLKAPQCHIIYTMPISLAYNANLGNDFDTPEVIPMVK
;
A
#
# COMPACT_ATOMS: atom_id res chain seq x y z
N MET A 1 -31.59 -2.87 -11.35
CA MET A 1 -30.58 -3.32 -12.33
C MET A 1 -31.21 -3.32 -13.72
N ILE A 2 -30.65 -2.58 -14.68
CA ILE A 2 -31.07 -2.66 -16.09
C ILE A 2 -30.41 -3.91 -16.66
N LEU A 3 -31.21 -4.91 -17.06
CA LEU A 3 -30.70 -6.09 -17.74
C LEU A 3 -30.15 -5.66 -19.11
N ALA A 4 -28.86 -5.87 -19.33
CA ALA A 4 -28.23 -5.60 -20.60
C ALA A 4 -28.84 -6.48 -21.70
N SER A 5 -29.15 -5.88 -22.84
CA SER A 5 -29.77 -6.53 -24.00
C SER A 5 -28.76 -6.94 -25.08
N ASN A 6 -27.54 -6.43 -25.01
CA ASN A 6 -26.45 -6.70 -25.96
C ASN A 6 -25.08 -6.64 -25.26
N LEU A 7 -24.04 -7.10 -25.96
CA LEU A 7 -22.68 -7.21 -25.42
C LEU A 7 -22.08 -5.84 -25.07
N ASP A 8 -22.39 -4.78 -25.83
CA ASP A 8 -21.89 -3.44 -25.54
C ASP A 8 -22.51 -2.88 -24.25
N GLU A 9 -23.79 -3.17 -23.99
CA GLU A 9 -24.43 -2.87 -22.72
C GLU A 9 -23.83 -3.68 -21.57
N VAL A 10 -23.54 -4.96 -21.78
CA VAL A 10 -22.83 -5.78 -20.77
C VAL A 10 -21.46 -5.18 -20.48
N TYR A 11 -20.68 -4.81 -21.50
CA TYR A 11 -19.37 -4.21 -21.33
C TYR A 11 -19.45 -2.88 -20.56
N ARG A 12 -20.39 -2.00 -20.93
CA ARG A 12 -20.61 -0.72 -20.25
C ARG A 12 -21.07 -0.87 -18.80
N VAL A 13 -21.92 -1.86 -18.52
CA VAL A 13 -22.47 -2.09 -17.18
C VAL A 13 -21.49 -2.85 -16.30
N CYS A 14 -20.66 -3.75 -16.85
CA CYS A 14 -19.70 -4.55 -16.09
C CYS A 14 -18.34 -3.86 -15.91
N ASP A 15 -17.87 -3.09 -16.89
CA ASP A 15 -16.55 -2.45 -16.96
C ASP A 15 -15.42 -3.37 -16.45
N PRO A 16 -14.84 -4.23 -17.31
CA PRO A 16 -13.91 -5.28 -16.88
C PRO A 16 -12.60 -4.76 -16.27
N ASP A 17 -12.30 -3.47 -16.46
CA ASP A 17 -11.10 -2.84 -15.91
C ASP A 17 -11.32 -2.28 -14.50
N LYS A 18 -12.57 -2.26 -14.01
CA LYS A 18 -12.90 -1.79 -12.66
C LYS A 18 -13.25 -2.95 -11.73
N PRO A 19 -12.69 -2.97 -10.51
CA PRO A 19 -13.13 -3.91 -9.51
C PRO A 19 -14.57 -3.61 -9.08
N LEU A 20 -15.28 -4.67 -8.66
CA LEU A 20 -16.60 -4.51 -8.06
C LEU A 20 -16.45 -3.97 -6.64
N SER A 21 -17.34 -3.06 -6.24
CA SER A 21 -17.44 -2.66 -4.84
C SER A 21 -17.89 -3.84 -3.97
N ALA A 22 -17.63 -3.78 -2.67
CA ALA A 22 -17.96 -4.88 -1.76
C ALA A 22 -19.47 -5.15 -1.60
N ASP A 23 -20.32 -4.18 -1.95
CA ASP A 23 -21.80 -4.24 -1.94
C ASP A 23 -22.40 -4.48 -3.33
N ASP A 24 -21.58 -4.71 -4.34
CA ASP A 24 -22.06 -4.81 -5.71
C ASP A 24 -22.90 -6.07 -5.94
N GLU A 25 -24.14 -5.90 -6.38
CA GLU A 25 -25.08 -6.99 -6.68
C GLU A 25 -24.58 -7.92 -7.80
N ARG A 26 -23.65 -7.45 -8.64
CA ARG A 26 -23.04 -8.26 -9.72
C ARG A 26 -22.05 -9.30 -9.18
N TYR A 27 -21.65 -9.21 -7.90
CA TYR A 27 -20.69 -10.14 -7.33
C TYR A 27 -21.27 -11.56 -7.24
N ILE A 28 -20.48 -12.52 -7.71
CA ILE A 28 -20.74 -13.95 -7.55
C ILE A 28 -19.56 -14.56 -6.81
N ASP A 29 -19.82 -15.34 -5.76
CA ASP A 29 -18.79 -16.11 -5.08
C ASP A 29 -18.31 -17.24 -6.00
N LEU A 30 -17.06 -17.14 -6.44
CA LEU A 30 -16.41 -18.11 -7.32
C LEU A 30 -15.52 -19.10 -6.55
N SER A 31 -15.52 -19.08 -5.22
CA SER A 31 -14.61 -19.90 -4.40
C SER A 31 -14.82 -21.40 -4.63
N GLU A 32 -16.07 -21.86 -4.74
CA GLU A 32 -16.39 -23.27 -5.02
C GLU A 32 -15.80 -23.75 -6.36
N VAL A 33 -16.05 -23.01 -7.44
CA VAL A 33 -15.54 -23.35 -8.78
C VAL A 33 -14.02 -23.17 -8.90
N ARG A 34 -13.43 -22.33 -8.04
CA ARG A 34 -11.98 -22.17 -7.89
C ARG A 34 -11.34 -23.29 -7.05
N GLY A 35 -12.14 -24.08 -6.34
CA GLY A 35 -11.66 -25.07 -5.38
C GLY A 35 -10.98 -24.44 -4.16
N THR A 36 -11.36 -23.21 -3.80
CA THR A 36 -10.80 -22.45 -2.68
C THR A 36 -11.88 -22.09 -1.66
N LYS A 37 -11.48 -21.51 -0.53
CA LYS A 37 -12.43 -20.84 0.39
C LYS A 37 -12.54 -19.37 0.00
N VAL A 38 -13.62 -18.71 0.42
CA VAL A 38 -13.76 -17.26 0.31
C VAL A 38 -12.53 -16.58 0.91
N LEU A 39 -11.79 -15.85 0.07
CA LEU A 39 -10.49 -15.28 0.42
C LEU A 39 -10.62 -14.27 1.55
N ALA A 40 -11.57 -13.36 1.42
CA ALA A 40 -11.89 -12.33 2.40
C ALA A 40 -12.07 -12.95 3.79
N THR A 41 -12.92 -13.98 3.90
CA THR A 41 -13.21 -14.64 5.18
C THR A 41 -12.02 -15.41 5.74
N LYS A 42 -11.21 -16.02 4.87
CA LYS A 42 -10.00 -16.74 5.30
C LYS A 42 -8.98 -15.77 5.90
N ILE A 43 -8.72 -14.65 5.25
CA ILE A 43 -7.73 -13.66 5.70
C ILE A 43 -8.24 -12.88 6.91
N ALA A 44 -9.50 -12.44 6.91
CA ALA A 44 -10.10 -11.75 8.05
C ALA A 44 -10.01 -12.60 9.34
N ARG A 45 -10.26 -13.92 9.25
CA ARG A 45 -10.09 -14.85 10.38
C ARG A 45 -8.65 -15.02 10.84
N ARG A 46 -7.65 -14.89 9.96
CA ARG A 46 -6.23 -14.94 10.33
C ARG A 46 -5.87 -13.69 11.14
N ILE A 47 -6.24 -12.52 10.62
CA ILE A 47 -6.03 -11.22 11.27
C ILE A 47 -6.73 -11.17 12.63
N SER A 48 -7.99 -11.61 12.72
CA SER A 48 -8.76 -11.57 13.95
C SER A 48 -8.23 -12.48 15.07
N ARG A 49 -7.32 -13.40 14.76
CA ARG A 49 -6.70 -14.33 15.71
C ARG A 49 -5.31 -13.88 16.17
N CYS A 50 -4.75 -12.84 15.56
CA CYS A 50 -3.52 -12.26 16.04
C CYS A 50 -3.77 -11.53 17.37
N ASP A 51 -2.89 -11.75 18.33
CA ASP A 51 -2.86 -10.95 19.56
C ASP A 51 -2.32 -9.55 19.27
N SER A 52 -2.53 -8.59 20.17
CA SER A 52 -2.14 -7.19 19.99
C SER A 52 -0.62 -6.98 19.77
N SER A 53 0.21 -7.94 20.17
CA SER A 53 1.67 -7.93 19.97
C SER A 53 2.11 -8.47 18.61
N GLN A 54 1.21 -9.07 17.83
CA GLN A 54 1.52 -9.70 16.55
C GLN A 54 0.82 -8.98 15.39
N CYS A 55 1.56 -8.81 14.30
CA CYS A 55 1.02 -8.26 13.05
C CYS A 55 0.91 -9.38 12.01
N HIS A 56 -0.20 -9.41 11.28
CA HIS A 56 -0.41 -10.37 10.19
C HIS A 56 0.15 -9.80 8.90
N GLN A 57 0.97 -10.57 8.20
CA GLN A 57 1.55 -10.18 6.92
C GLN A 57 1.19 -11.23 5.88
N GLN A 58 0.58 -10.81 4.77
CA GLN A 58 0.07 -11.73 3.77
C GLN A 58 0.40 -11.24 2.37
N LEU A 59 0.99 -12.11 1.57
CA LEU A 59 1.06 -11.93 0.12
C LEU A 59 -0.15 -12.59 -0.54
N ILE A 60 -0.75 -11.90 -1.51
CA ILE A 60 -1.84 -12.38 -2.35
C ILE A 60 -1.39 -12.34 -3.81
N THR A 61 -1.68 -13.39 -4.55
CA THR A 61 -1.31 -13.45 -5.97
C THR A 61 -2.38 -14.13 -6.81
N GLY A 62 -2.23 -14.03 -8.12
CA GLY A 62 -3.16 -14.55 -9.10
C GLY A 62 -3.02 -13.81 -10.42
N HIS A 63 -3.57 -14.38 -11.48
CA HIS A 63 -3.49 -13.78 -12.82
C HIS A 63 -4.09 -12.37 -12.85
N ARG A 64 -3.60 -11.54 -13.77
CA ARG A 64 -4.23 -10.24 -14.05
C ARG A 64 -5.68 -10.49 -14.50
N GLY A 65 -6.62 -9.71 -13.96
CA GLY A 65 -8.04 -9.86 -14.25
C GLY A 65 -8.76 -10.99 -13.51
N CYS A 66 -8.12 -11.75 -12.61
CA CYS A 66 -8.82 -12.82 -11.86
C CYS A 66 -9.72 -12.32 -10.71
N GLY A 67 -9.91 -11.00 -10.56
CA GLY A 67 -10.78 -10.41 -9.54
C GLY A 67 -10.14 -10.16 -8.18
N LYS A 68 -8.81 -10.04 -8.10
CA LYS A 68 -8.08 -9.83 -6.83
C LYS A 68 -8.53 -8.56 -6.10
N SER A 69 -8.56 -7.42 -6.80
CA SER A 69 -9.02 -6.14 -6.26
C SER A 69 -10.47 -6.23 -5.76
N THR A 70 -11.36 -6.94 -6.46
CA THR A 70 -12.73 -7.22 -5.98
C THR A 70 -12.72 -8.00 -4.66
N GLU A 71 -11.94 -9.09 -4.57
CA GLU A 71 -11.83 -9.87 -3.33
C GLU A 71 -11.20 -9.05 -2.18
N LEU A 72 -10.27 -8.15 -2.48
CA LEU A 72 -9.64 -7.25 -1.52
C LEU A 72 -10.60 -6.16 -1.00
N LEU A 73 -11.46 -5.60 -1.86
CA LEU A 73 -12.52 -4.69 -1.42
C LEU A 73 -13.54 -5.41 -0.52
N ARG A 74 -13.85 -6.67 -0.80
CA ARG A 74 -14.66 -7.50 0.10
C ARG A 74 -13.97 -7.79 1.42
N LEU A 75 -12.67 -8.09 1.40
CA LEU A 75 -11.85 -8.23 2.61
C LEU A 75 -11.87 -6.95 3.45
N LYS A 76 -11.71 -5.78 2.82
CA LYS A 76 -11.81 -4.47 3.50
C LYS A 76 -13.13 -4.38 4.27
N LYS A 77 -14.25 -4.60 3.59
CA LYS A 77 -15.57 -4.54 4.21
C LYS A 77 -15.74 -5.56 5.35
N GLU A 78 -15.30 -6.79 5.15
CA GLU A 78 -15.39 -7.83 6.19
C GLU A 78 -14.58 -7.45 7.44
N LEU A 79 -13.39 -6.87 7.26
CA LEU A 79 -12.56 -6.37 8.35
C LEU A 79 -13.18 -5.16 9.06
N GLU A 80 -13.74 -4.21 8.33
CA GLU A 80 -14.45 -3.05 8.88
C GLU A 80 -15.67 -3.47 9.71
N GLN A 81 -16.45 -4.45 9.23
CA GLN A 81 -17.55 -5.06 9.98
C GLN A 81 -17.07 -5.71 11.29
N GLN A 82 -15.86 -6.28 11.27
CA GLN A 82 -15.19 -6.83 12.45
C GLN A 82 -14.51 -5.76 13.33
N GLN A 83 -14.77 -4.46 13.08
CA GLN A 83 -14.24 -3.30 13.81
C GLN A 83 -12.74 -3.05 13.60
N PHE A 84 -12.12 -3.50 12.51
CA PHE A 84 -10.78 -3.02 12.15
C PHE A 84 -10.86 -1.66 11.44
N PHE A 85 -9.82 -0.83 11.57
CA PHE A 85 -9.65 0.35 10.74
C PHE A 85 -8.82 -0.04 9.52
N VAL A 86 -9.40 0.05 8.32
CA VAL A 86 -8.76 -0.48 7.10
C VAL A 86 -8.39 0.66 6.14
N VAL A 87 -7.11 0.76 5.83
CA VAL A 87 -6.58 1.67 4.80
C VAL A 87 -6.33 0.87 3.54
N TYR A 88 -7.01 1.25 2.45
CA TYR A 88 -6.83 0.65 1.13
C TYR A 88 -5.93 1.54 0.28
N ILE A 89 -4.87 0.97 -0.27
CA ILE A 89 -3.84 1.67 -1.03
C ILE A 89 -3.83 1.08 -2.44
N ASP A 90 -4.39 1.82 -3.39
CA ASP A 90 -4.32 1.49 -4.82
C ASP A 90 -3.00 2.00 -5.40
N THR A 91 -2.06 1.09 -5.61
CA THR A 91 -0.74 1.42 -6.16
C THR A 91 -0.77 1.78 -7.64
N GLU A 92 -1.76 1.34 -8.41
CA GLU A 92 -1.90 1.72 -9.82
C GLU A 92 -2.33 3.18 -9.96
N GLU A 93 -3.17 3.65 -9.03
CA GLU A 93 -3.51 5.08 -8.96
C GLU A 93 -2.36 5.93 -8.41
N LEU A 94 -1.63 5.43 -7.40
CA LEU A 94 -0.70 6.24 -6.63
C LEU A 94 0.75 6.23 -7.15
N LEU A 95 1.19 5.15 -7.78
CA LEU A 95 2.61 4.89 -8.07
C LEU A 95 2.90 4.74 -9.55
N ASP A 96 4.17 4.98 -9.91
CA ASP A 96 4.71 4.63 -11.22
C ASP A 96 5.14 3.16 -11.21
N LEU A 97 4.28 2.29 -11.74
CA LEU A 97 4.50 0.84 -11.78
C LEU A 97 5.60 0.41 -12.76
N VAL A 98 6.09 1.31 -13.63
CA VAL A 98 7.19 1.01 -14.55
C VAL A 98 8.53 1.07 -13.81
N ASP A 99 8.72 2.10 -13.00
CA ASP A 99 9.89 2.30 -12.15
C ASP A 99 9.47 2.36 -10.68
N LEU A 100 9.14 1.19 -10.13
CA LEU A 100 8.70 1.02 -8.74
C LEU A 100 9.85 0.54 -7.84
N ASP A 101 9.98 1.15 -6.66
CA ASP A 101 10.93 0.81 -5.61
C ASP A 101 10.22 0.65 -4.25
N TYR A 102 10.83 -0.09 -3.32
CA TYR A 102 10.23 -0.34 -2.00
C TYR A 102 9.96 0.96 -1.22
N LEU A 103 10.80 1.99 -1.43
CA LEU A 103 10.61 3.30 -0.79
C LEU A 103 9.31 3.98 -1.21
N ASP A 104 8.87 3.81 -2.46
CA ASP A 104 7.62 4.41 -2.93
C ASP A 104 6.41 3.76 -2.27
N VAL A 105 6.48 2.44 -2.06
CA VAL A 105 5.46 1.67 -1.34
C VAL A 105 5.38 2.14 0.10
N MET A 106 6.51 2.25 0.79
CA MET A 106 6.58 2.73 2.18
C MET A 106 6.11 4.18 2.33
N LEU A 107 6.48 5.07 1.41
CA LEU A 107 6.00 6.45 1.37
C LEU A 107 4.49 6.53 1.15
N SER A 108 3.96 5.69 0.26
CA SER A 108 2.52 5.60 0.02
C SER A 108 1.77 5.11 1.25
N ILE A 109 2.34 4.16 2.00
CA ILE A 109 1.79 3.71 3.29
C ILE A 109 1.72 4.88 4.28
N ALA A 110 2.81 5.63 4.46
CA ALA A 110 2.83 6.78 5.37
C ALA A 110 1.75 7.81 5.00
N LYS A 111 1.71 8.20 3.71
CA LYS A 111 0.77 9.18 3.19
C LYS A 111 -0.68 8.72 3.34
N GLN A 112 -1.01 7.53 2.84
CA GLN A 112 -2.40 7.05 2.85
C GLN A 112 -2.91 6.78 4.26
N THR A 113 -2.04 6.32 5.17
CA THR A 113 -2.42 6.13 6.58
C THR A 113 -2.79 7.45 7.23
N GLU A 114 -1.96 8.49 7.10
CA GLU A 114 -2.28 9.83 7.62
C GLU A 114 -3.58 10.37 7.00
N GLU A 115 -3.71 10.26 5.68
CA GLU A 115 -4.82 10.84 4.95
C GLU A 115 -6.17 10.21 5.33
N GLU A 116 -6.24 8.88 5.41
CA GLU A 116 -7.45 8.16 5.82
C GLU A 116 -7.81 8.40 7.28
N LEU A 117 -6.83 8.43 8.19
CA LEU A 117 -7.06 8.75 9.60
C LEU A 117 -7.61 10.17 9.75
N ARG A 118 -7.01 11.14 9.06
CA ARG A 118 -7.46 12.53 9.08
C ARG A 118 -8.88 12.67 8.53
N ARG A 119 -9.21 11.97 7.43
CA ARG A 119 -10.58 11.90 6.90
C ARG A 119 -11.58 11.34 7.92
N ALA A 120 -11.15 10.38 8.74
CA ALA A 120 -11.93 9.81 9.84
C ALA A 120 -11.93 10.69 11.12
N GLY A 121 -11.31 11.87 11.11
CA GLY A 121 -11.20 12.74 12.29
C GLY A 121 -10.28 12.18 13.38
N ILE A 122 -9.34 11.31 13.01
CA ILE A 122 -8.30 10.75 13.86
C ILE A 122 -6.98 11.41 13.48
N PHE A 123 -6.41 12.18 14.41
CA PHE A 123 -5.18 12.94 14.14
C PHE A 123 -3.99 12.24 14.79
N LEU A 124 -2.97 11.99 13.97
CA LEU A 124 -1.67 11.50 14.40
C LEU A 124 -0.92 12.57 15.20
N SER A 125 0.07 12.14 15.97
CA SER A 125 0.95 13.01 16.74
C SER A 125 1.63 14.05 15.83
N GLU A 126 1.40 15.34 16.12
CA GLU A 126 2.05 16.43 15.40
C GLU A 126 3.58 16.39 15.51
N THR A 127 4.11 15.89 16.63
CA THR A 127 5.54 15.68 16.81
C THR A 127 6.07 14.63 15.84
N LEU A 128 5.40 13.49 15.70
CA LEU A 128 5.82 12.44 14.76
C LEU A 128 5.73 12.90 13.31
N LEU A 129 4.65 13.60 12.95
CA LEU A 129 4.49 14.16 11.62
C LEU A 129 5.56 15.23 11.33
N GLY A 130 5.86 16.09 12.31
CA GLY A 130 6.93 17.07 12.24
C GLY A 130 8.29 16.42 12.05
N ASP A 131 8.63 15.44 12.87
CA ASP A 131 9.90 14.70 12.82
C ASP A 131 10.13 14.03 11.46
N ILE A 132 9.08 13.43 10.88
CA ILE A 132 9.15 12.86 9.54
C ILE A 132 9.31 13.94 8.48
N SER A 133 8.52 15.00 8.56
CA SER A 133 8.51 16.06 7.55
C SER A 133 9.82 16.83 7.52
N ASP A 134 10.34 17.19 8.69
CA ASP A 134 11.58 17.95 8.84
C ASP A 134 12.78 17.12 8.31
N TRP A 135 12.80 15.82 8.61
CA TRP A 135 13.79 14.89 8.06
C TRP A 135 13.73 14.77 6.53
N PHE A 136 12.53 14.62 5.96
CA PHE A 136 12.38 14.59 4.49
C PHE A 136 12.79 15.91 3.85
N ALA A 137 12.37 17.04 4.41
CA ALA A 137 12.69 18.37 3.91
C ALA A 137 14.21 18.62 3.90
N GLU A 138 14.93 18.17 4.93
CA GLU A 138 16.39 18.19 4.98
C GLU A 138 16.99 17.39 3.80
N LYS A 139 16.59 16.13 3.63
CA LYS A 139 17.16 15.26 2.58
C LYS A 139 16.86 15.73 1.16
N ILE A 140 15.67 16.30 0.93
CA ILE A 140 15.30 16.92 -0.34
C ILE A 140 16.10 18.21 -0.58
N THR A 141 16.25 19.06 0.42
CA THR A 141 16.98 20.34 0.29
C THR A 141 18.45 20.10 -0.02
N GLU A 142 19.08 19.13 0.61
CA GLU A 142 20.44 18.74 0.25
C GLU A 142 20.54 18.13 -1.17
N SER A 143 19.44 17.65 -1.76
CA SER A 143 19.42 17.06 -3.10
C SER A 143 19.23 18.09 -4.22
N THR A 144 18.75 19.28 -3.88
CA THR A 144 18.34 20.30 -4.86
C THR A 144 19.12 21.60 -4.61
N GLN A 145 19.97 22.03 -5.55
CA GLN A 145 20.56 23.39 -5.52
C GLN A 145 19.53 24.51 -5.80
N ASN A 146 18.24 24.20 -5.98
CA ASN A 146 17.19 25.18 -6.30
C ASN A 146 16.42 25.64 -5.06
N THR A 147 16.42 26.97 -4.89
CA THR A 147 15.86 27.76 -3.80
C THR A 147 14.31 27.80 -3.71
N GLY A 148 13.59 27.37 -4.76
CA GLY A 148 12.12 27.49 -4.83
C GLY A 148 11.34 26.53 -3.94
N ILE A 149 11.72 25.24 -3.93
CA ILE A 149 11.04 24.19 -3.13
C ILE A 149 11.34 24.39 -1.63
N SER A 150 12.59 24.71 -1.32
CA SER A 150 13.04 25.01 0.04
C SER A 150 12.39 26.27 0.61
N GLY A 151 12.10 27.28 -0.23
CA GLY A 151 11.44 28.51 0.19
C GLY A 151 10.01 28.28 0.67
N THR A 152 9.17 27.60 -0.13
CA THR A 152 7.77 27.32 0.24
C THR A 152 7.67 26.37 1.45
N LEU A 153 8.53 25.35 1.52
CA LEU A 153 8.55 24.42 2.65
C LEU A 153 8.98 25.11 3.96
N LYS A 154 9.96 26.02 3.91
CA LYS A 154 10.37 26.82 5.08
C LYS A 154 9.24 27.72 5.58
N THR A 155 8.52 28.39 4.68
CA THR A 155 7.39 29.26 5.06
C THR A 155 6.22 28.46 5.66
N GLU A 156 5.90 27.28 5.12
CA GLU A 156 4.86 26.39 5.69
C GLU A 156 5.27 25.82 7.06
N ALA A 157 6.55 25.48 7.25
CA ALA A 157 7.09 25.01 8.53
C ALA A 157 7.06 26.10 9.62
N GLU A 158 7.31 27.37 9.24
CA GLU A 158 7.26 28.54 10.14
C GLU A 158 5.83 28.91 10.57
N ALA A 159 4.80 28.50 9.80
CA ALA A 159 3.38 28.76 10.11
C ALA A 159 2.82 27.91 11.27
N GLY A 160 3.59 26.94 11.79
CA GLY A 160 3.27 26.22 13.04
C GLY A 160 2.27 25.06 12.93
N THR A 161 1.65 24.80 11.77
CA THR A 161 0.71 23.67 11.59
C THR A 161 1.38 22.46 10.94
N LYS A 162 1.74 21.44 11.75
CA LYS A 162 2.51 20.26 11.29
C LYS A 162 1.72 19.28 10.41
N ILE A 163 0.41 19.13 10.62
CA ILE A 163 -0.43 18.21 9.83
C ILE A 163 -0.57 18.67 8.36
N PRO A 164 -0.98 19.93 8.07
CA PRO A 164 -1.03 20.42 6.69
C PRO A 164 0.33 20.37 5.99
N PHE A 165 1.42 20.62 6.72
CA PHE A 165 2.78 20.54 6.18
C PHE A 165 3.17 19.11 5.80
N PHE A 166 2.91 18.13 6.66
CA PHE A 166 3.15 16.73 6.34
C PHE A 166 2.35 16.31 5.09
N ALA A 167 1.06 16.66 5.03
CA ALA A 167 0.22 16.34 3.88
C ALA A 167 0.74 17.01 2.59
N SER A 168 1.15 18.28 2.64
CA SER A 168 1.69 19.01 1.48
C SER A 168 3.01 18.40 1.01
N LEU A 169 3.90 18.04 1.93
CA LEU A 169 5.20 17.43 1.65
C LEU A 169 5.05 16.02 1.08
N MET A 170 4.20 15.17 1.67
CA MET A 170 3.93 13.84 1.15
C MET A 170 3.29 13.90 -0.24
N ALA A 171 2.36 14.83 -0.49
CA ALA A 171 1.80 15.03 -1.82
C ALA A 171 2.86 15.38 -2.86
N LYS A 172 3.80 16.29 -2.53
CA LYS A 172 4.93 16.65 -3.39
C LYS A 172 5.85 15.46 -3.66
N LEU A 173 6.23 14.72 -2.61
CA LEU A 173 7.09 13.54 -2.72
C LEU A 173 6.44 12.43 -3.57
N THR A 174 5.18 12.10 -3.31
CA THR A 174 4.46 11.11 -4.11
C THR A 174 4.31 11.57 -5.57
N ALA A 175 4.08 12.86 -5.82
CA ALA A 175 4.04 13.38 -7.19
C ALA A 175 5.39 13.28 -7.90
N GLU A 176 6.50 13.62 -7.22
CA GLU A 176 7.85 13.45 -7.78
C GLU A 176 8.15 11.98 -8.12
N ILE A 177 7.74 11.05 -7.26
CA ILE A 177 7.91 9.60 -7.44
C ILE A 177 7.01 9.04 -8.55
N LYS A 178 5.79 9.54 -8.69
CA LYS A 178 4.85 9.14 -9.75
C LYS A 178 5.33 9.58 -11.14
N THR A 179 6.23 10.57 -11.22
CA THR A 179 6.82 11.02 -12.48
C THR A 179 8.20 10.40 -12.71
N ALA A 180 8.45 9.86 -13.92
CA ALA A 180 9.78 9.41 -14.35
C ALA A 180 10.73 10.61 -14.53
N SER A 181 11.23 11.17 -13.44
CA SER A 181 12.10 12.35 -13.41
C SER A 181 13.49 12.00 -12.88
N SER A 182 14.54 12.68 -13.34
CA SER A 182 15.91 12.49 -12.80
C SER A 182 16.01 12.80 -11.29
N ARG A 183 15.11 13.62 -10.76
CA ARG A 183 14.99 13.96 -9.33
C ARG A 183 14.59 12.77 -8.47
N LYS A 184 13.72 11.89 -8.98
CA LYS A 184 13.28 10.65 -8.34
C LYS A 184 14.47 9.78 -7.93
N THR A 185 15.47 9.65 -8.80
CA THR A 185 16.68 8.84 -8.54
C THR A 185 17.54 9.41 -7.42
N THR A 186 17.74 10.73 -7.38
CA THR A 186 18.55 11.39 -6.34
C THR A 186 17.89 11.30 -4.96
N THR A 187 16.58 11.55 -4.88
CA THR A 187 15.83 11.45 -3.62
C THR A 187 15.85 10.02 -3.10
N ARG A 188 15.56 9.02 -3.96
CA ARG A 188 15.64 7.60 -3.57
C ARG A 188 17.03 7.20 -3.08
N GLN A 189 18.10 7.62 -3.76
CA GLN A 189 19.46 7.21 -3.38
C GLN A 189 19.82 7.66 -1.97
N LYS A 190 19.45 8.88 -1.57
CA LYS A 190 19.67 9.38 -0.20
C LYS A 190 18.78 8.67 0.82
N LEU A 191 17.51 8.47 0.51
CA LEU A 191 16.61 7.74 1.39
C LEU A 191 17.05 6.30 1.61
N LYS A 192 17.62 5.65 0.59
CA LYS A 192 18.22 4.31 0.70
C LYS A 192 19.42 4.27 1.65
N GLN A 193 20.23 5.33 1.70
CA GLN A 193 21.35 5.42 2.65
C GLN A 193 20.87 5.51 4.11
N GLU A 194 19.65 6.03 4.31
CA GLU A 194 19.02 6.25 5.62
C GLU A 194 17.83 5.32 5.86
N GLN A 195 17.81 4.16 5.19
CA GLN A 195 16.68 3.23 5.20
C GLN A 195 16.24 2.85 6.63
N ALA A 196 17.20 2.57 7.52
CA ALA A 196 16.89 2.22 8.91
C ALA A 196 16.15 3.36 9.65
N VAL A 197 16.56 4.61 9.42
CA VAL A 197 15.93 5.80 10.01
C VAL A 197 14.51 5.96 9.45
N PHE A 198 14.34 5.81 8.14
CA PHE A 198 13.03 5.91 7.51
C PHE A 198 12.06 4.84 8.03
N THR A 199 12.50 3.58 8.09
CA THR A 199 11.73 2.46 8.63
C THR A 199 11.31 2.71 10.07
N ALA A 200 12.23 3.16 10.93
CA ALA A 200 11.93 3.47 12.32
C ALA A 200 10.87 4.57 12.45
N ARG A 201 10.97 5.63 11.64
CA ARG A 201 10.00 6.72 11.62
C ARG A 201 8.62 6.27 11.12
N LEU A 202 8.58 5.47 10.05
CA LEU A 202 7.33 4.88 9.56
C LEU A 202 6.67 4.04 10.65
N ASN A 203 7.43 3.20 11.35
CA ASN A 203 6.90 2.37 12.40
C ASN A 203 6.39 3.17 13.61
N ASN A 204 7.06 4.25 13.99
CA ASN A 204 6.54 5.15 15.03
C ASN A 204 5.18 5.76 14.62
N LEU A 205 5.04 6.17 13.35
CA LEU A 205 3.78 6.68 12.82
C LEU A 205 2.68 5.60 12.83
N LEU A 206 3.00 4.38 12.40
CA LEU A 206 2.05 3.26 12.39
C LEU A 206 1.65 2.83 13.80
N LEU A 207 2.57 2.84 14.77
CA LEU A 207 2.25 2.54 16.17
C LEU A 207 1.32 3.60 16.77
N ASP A 208 1.56 4.89 16.51
CA ASP A 208 0.63 5.96 16.91
C ASP A 208 -0.74 5.77 16.24
N ALA A 209 -0.77 5.48 14.93
CA ALA A 209 -2.00 5.18 14.21
C ALA A 209 -2.80 4.05 14.89
N ARG A 210 -2.15 2.92 15.20
CA ARG A 210 -2.76 1.77 15.89
C ARG A 210 -3.36 2.17 17.24
N HIS A 211 -2.60 2.89 18.07
CA HIS A 211 -3.11 3.37 19.36
C HIS A 211 -4.31 4.32 19.20
N LYS A 212 -4.27 5.22 18.20
CA LYS A 212 -5.34 6.19 17.97
C LYS A 212 -6.62 5.54 17.45
N VAL A 213 -6.54 4.54 16.57
CA VAL A 213 -7.73 3.80 16.11
C VAL A 213 -8.31 2.93 17.22
N GLN A 214 -7.46 2.34 18.08
CA GLN A 214 -7.90 1.59 19.26
C GLN A 214 -8.63 2.47 20.26
N ALA A 215 -8.14 3.70 20.49
CA ALA A 215 -8.83 4.69 21.30
C ALA A 215 -10.20 5.13 20.71
N ARG A 216 -10.47 4.78 19.44
CA ARG A 216 -11.75 5.00 18.76
C ARG A 216 -12.58 3.71 18.61
N ASN A 217 -12.31 2.71 19.44
CA ASN A 217 -13.01 1.40 19.47
C ASN A 217 -12.77 0.51 18.24
N HIS A 218 -11.75 0.78 17.42
CA HIS A 218 -11.29 -0.20 16.45
C HIS A 218 -10.41 -1.26 17.13
N LYS A 219 -10.38 -2.48 16.60
CA LYS A 219 -9.50 -3.54 17.10
C LYS A 219 -8.03 -3.23 16.83
N ASP A 220 -7.73 -2.87 15.58
CA ASP A 220 -6.39 -2.51 15.12
C ASP A 220 -6.43 -1.85 13.73
N LEU A 221 -5.27 -1.42 13.23
CA LEU A 221 -5.03 -0.95 11.86
C LEU A 221 -4.69 -2.10 10.91
N VAL A 222 -5.35 -2.13 9.75
CA VAL A 222 -5.02 -3.03 8.64
C VAL A 222 -4.74 -2.24 7.37
N LEU A 223 -3.65 -2.54 6.70
CA LEU A 223 -3.27 -1.95 5.42
C LEU A 223 -3.47 -2.97 4.30
N ILE A 224 -4.15 -2.58 3.22
CA ILE A 224 -4.28 -3.38 2.00
C ILE A 224 -3.58 -2.62 0.88
N VAL A 225 -2.49 -3.18 0.35
CA VAL A 225 -1.69 -2.60 -0.74
C VAL A 225 -1.95 -3.40 -2.01
N ASP A 226 -2.80 -2.86 -2.88
CA ASP A 226 -3.30 -3.51 -4.10
C ASP A 226 -2.65 -2.94 -5.37
N GLY A 227 -2.41 -3.82 -6.35
CA GLY A 227 -1.90 -3.47 -7.67
C GLY A 227 -0.40 -3.69 -7.89
N LEU A 228 0.37 -4.08 -6.87
CA LEU A 228 1.81 -4.33 -7.00
C LEU A 228 2.13 -5.48 -7.97
N GLU A 229 1.19 -6.40 -8.21
CA GLU A 229 1.37 -7.46 -9.22
C GLU A 229 1.41 -6.94 -10.66
N LYS A 230 0.99 -5.69 -10.88
CA LYS A 230 0.97 -5.03 -12.19
C LYS A 230 2.29 -4.28 -12.47
N MET A 231 3.26 -4.32 -11.56
CA MET A 231 4.59 -3.75 -11.78
C MET A 231 5.24 -4.30 -13.06
N HIS A 232 6.02 -3.46 -13.74
CA HIS A 232 6.70 -3.86 -14.97
C HIS A 232 7.77 -4.90 -14.68
N TYR A 233 7.75 -6.01 -15.43
CA TYR A 233 8.81 -7.00 -15.39
C TYR A 233 9.96 -6.56 -16.30
N GLU A 234 11.13 -6.36 -15.71
CA GLU A 234 12.37 -6.12 -16.43
C GLU A 234 13.51 -6.92 -15.79
N THR A 235 14.36 -7.51 -16.63
CA THR A 235 15.64 -8.09 -16.20
C THR A 235 16.69 -6.99 -16.18
N LEU A 236 17.40 -6.89 -15.06
CA LEU A 236 18.33 -5.82 -14.77
C LEU A 236 19.76 -6.22 -15.13
N SER A 237 20.67 -5.25 -15.07
CA SER A 237 22.09 -5.46 -15.36
C SER A 237 22.78 -6.47 -14.44
N ASP A 238 22.26 -6.68 -13.22
CA ASP A 238 22.76 -7.67 -12.26
C ASP A 238 22.11 -9.06 -12.44
N GLY A 239 21.29 -9.24 -13.47
CA GLY A 239 20.58 -10.48 -13.79
C GLY A 239 19.32 -10.72 -12.96
N GLN A 240 18.98 -9.83 -12.03
CA GLN A 240 17.76 -9.93 -11.22
C GLN A 240 16.58 -9.31 -11.96
N SER A 241 15.35 -9.70 -11.58
CA SER A 241 14.16 -9.02 -12.08
C SER A 241 13.73 -7.89 -11.14
N THR A 242 13.03 -6.89 -11.66
CA THR A 242 12.29 -5.89 -10.87
C THR A 242 11.41 -6.53 -9.80
N HIS A 243 10.74 -7.63 -10.16
CA HIS A 243 9.90 -8.43 -9.24
C HIS A 243 10.73 -9.01 -8.08
N ASN A 244 11.86 -9.68 -8.37
CA ASN A 244 12.75 -10.24 -7.33
C ASN A 244 13.33 -9.14 -6.44
N ARG A 245 13.71 -8.00 -7.02
CA ARG A 245 14.27 -6.90 -6.24
C ARG A 245 13.30 -6.38 -5.20
N LEU A 246 12.02 -6.18 -5.54
CA LEU A 246 11.02 -5.72 -4.57
C LEU A 246 10.64 -6.79 -3.53
N PHE A 247 10.30 -8.00 -3.98
CA PHE A 247 9.69 -9.01 -3.11
C PHE A 247 10.64 -10.01 -2.47
N VAL A 248 11.89 -10.12 -2.95
CA VAL A 248 12.90 -11.03 -2.40
C VAL A 248 14.03 -10.24 -1.76
N GLN A 249 14.69 -9.37 -2.53
CA GLN A 249 15.81 -8.59 -1.98
C GLN A 249 15.36 -7.54 -0.96
N HIS A 250 14.16 -6.97 -1.15
CA HIS A 250 13.57 -5.99 -0.26
C HIS A 250 12.42 -6.53 0.60
N ALA A 251 12.37 -7.86 0.80
CA ALA A 251 11.35 -8.51 1.61
C ALA A 251 11.33 -7.97 3.05
N GLU A 252 12.51 -7.76 3.66
CA GLU A 252 12.62 -7.20 5.01
C GLU A 252 11.95 -5.83 5.13
N GLN A 253 12.07 -4.98 4.11
CA GLN A 253 11.47 -3.64 4.11
C GLN A 253 9.96 -3.69 3.93
N LEU A 254 9.46 -4.60 3.08
CA LEU A 254 8.01 -4.82 2.96
C LEU A 254 7.41 -5.43 4.22
N LYS A 255 8.20 -6.15 5.03
CA LYS A 255 7.78 -6.69 6.32
C LYS A 255 7.98 -5.73 7.50
N ALA A 256 8.75 -4.66 7.30
CA ALA A 256 9.08 -3.76 8.37
C ALA A 256 7.88 -3.01 9.01
N PRO A 257 6.80 -2.64 8.25
CA PRO A 257 5.61 -2.00 8.82
C PRO A 257 4.99 -2.78 9.99
N GLN A 258 4.94 -2.16 11.17
CA GLN A 258 4.42 -2.76 12.41
C GLN A 258 2.89 -2.68 12.53
N CYS A 259 2.18 -3.22 11.53
CA CYS A 259 0.72 -3.33 11.47
C CYS A 259 0.29 -4.56 10.64
N HIS A 260 -0.99 -4.92 10.68
CA HIS A 260 -1.50 -5.94 9.75
C HIS A 260 -1.40 -5.40 8.31
N ILE A 261 -0.79 -6.16 7.41
CA ILE A 261 -0.60 -5.71 6.04
C ILE A 261 -0.76 -6.84 5.04
N ILE A 262 -1.43 -6.50 3.94
CA ILE A 262 -1.67 -7.38 2.80
C ILE A 262 -1.08 -6.71 1.57
N TYR A 263 -0.27 -7.45 0.82
CA TYR A 263 0.29 -7.01 -0.46
C TYR A 263 -0.20 -7.92 -1.58
N THR A 264 -0.57 -7.36 -2.73
CA THR A 264 -0.56 -8.16 -3.96
C THR A 264 0.86 -8.37 -4.47
N MET A 265 1.12 -9.47 -5.18
CA MET A 265 2.43 -9.75 -5.77
C MET A 265 2.30 -10.41 -7.16
N PRO A 266 3.29 -10.21 -8.06
CA PRO A 266 3.32 -10.89 -9.34
C PRO A 266 3.28 -12.41 -9.22
N ILE A 267 2.40 -13.06 -10.00
CA ILE A 267 2.22 -14.52 -9.97
C ILE A 267 3.48 -15.31 -10.33
N SER A 268 4.37 -14.71 -11.14
CA SER A 268 5.64 -15.32 -11.50
C SER A 268 6.50 -15.66 -10.29
N LEU A 269 6.40 -14.88 -9.20
CA LEU A 269 7.18 -15.09 -7.99
C LEU A 269 6.62 -16.22 -7.12
N ALA A 270 5.31 -16.51 -7.19
CA ALA A 270 4.69 -17.58 -6.41
C ALA A 270 5.23 -18.98 -6.74
N TYR A 271 5.75 -19.15 -7.96
CA TYR A 271 6.26 -20.42 -8.47
C TYR A 271 7.78 -20.46 -8.63
N ASN A 272 8.42 -19.30 -8.81
CA ASN A 272 9.82 -19.22 -9.23
C ASN A 272 10.74 -18.52 -8.22
N ALA A 273 10.20 -17.90 -7.18
CA ALA A 273 11.01 -17.21 -6.18
C ALA A 273 11.11 -18.01 -4.89
N ASN A 274 12.32 -18.07 -4.33
CA ASN A 274 12.48 -18.41 -2.92
C ASN A 274 12.15 -17.14 -2.12
N LEU A 275 10.88 -16.99 -1.72
CA LEU A 275 10.43 -15.89 -0.85
C LEU A 275 10.99 -16.01 0.58
N GLY A 276 11.86 -16.99 0.84
CA GLY A 276 12.48 -17.25 2.13
C GLY A 276 11.47 -17.67 3.20
N ASN A 277 11.88 -17.54 4.46
CA ASN A 277 10.98 -17.57 5.62
C ASN A 277 10.35 -16.18 5.87
N ASP A 278 10.47 -15.27 4.91
CA ASP A 278 10.08 -13.89 5.12
C ASP A 278 8.58 -13.74 5.08
N PHE A 279 7.92 -14.18 4.01
CA PHE A 279 6.47 -14.23 3.98
C PHE A 279 5.95 -15.66 4.18
N ASP A 280 4.82 -15.77 4.87
CA ASP A 280 4.02 -17.00 4.80
C ASP A 280 3.67 -17.31 3.34
N THR A 281 3.36 -18.58 3.06
CA THR A 281 3.01 -19.02 1.70
C THR A 281 1.95 -18.10 1.08
N PRO A 282 2.22 -17.53 -0.11
CA PRO A 282 1.28 -16.63 -0.76
C PRO A 282 -0.09 -17.26 -0.96
N GLU A 283 -1.14 -16.48 -0.76
CA GLU A 283 -2.50 -16.91 -1.01
C GLU A 283 -2.80 -16.69 -2.50
N VAL A 284 -2.96 -17.80 -3.23
CA VAL A 284 -3.20 -17.78 -4.68
C VAL A 284 -4.71 -17.74 -4.95
N ILE A 285 -5.15 -16.76 -5.74
CA ILE A 285 -6.49 -16.69 -6.31
C ILE A 285 -6.45 -17.32 -7.71
N PRO A 286 -6.90 -18.57 -7.88
CA PRO A 286 -6.83 -19.25 -9.17
C PRO A 286 -7.88 -18.70 -10.14
N MET A 287 -7.65 -18.93 -11.43
CA MET A 287 -8.67 -18.72 -12.45
C MET A 287 -9.82 -19.71 -12.27
N VAL A 288 -11.01 -19.32 -12.72
CA VAL A 288 -12.14 -20.26 -12.85
C VAL A 288 -11.75 -21.26 -13.95
N LYS A 289 -11.93 -22.55 -13.67
CA LYS A 289 -11.66 -23.65 -14.61
C LYS A 289 -12.75 -23.76 -15.67
#